data_AF-A0A935JEH7-F1
#
_entry.id   AF-A0A935JEH7-F1
#
_cell.length_a   1.000
_cell.length_b   1.000
_cell.length_c   1.000
_cell.angle_alpha   90.00
_cell.angle_beta   90.00
_cell.angle_gamma   90.00
#
_symmetry.space_group_name_H-M   'P 1'
#
loop_
_entity.id
_entity.type
_entity.pdbx_description
1 polymer ?
#
loop_
_entity_poly.entity_id
_entity_poly.type
_entity_poly.pdbx_seq_one_letter_code
_entity_poly.pdbx_strand_id
1 'polypeptide(L)'
;MKTTTLLYAIILFFLSCEKSSTNPPLEEPYPHQWIFTADASADKYVHLELAGNNMKRSEILKTYSLAQLTLDRYCEFNVAESLTEFTNEKCYTIQFERQRKRWLFAGNSSNGQEVHLGNTLGGSETEDPGGDGYKFFIHEMPKVNGVRTVTIESVDKPGYYISTSPPGSNYSPTQVTLTQHTSPQSATHWQCRSAQ
;
A
#
# COMPACT_ATOMS: atom_id res chain seq x y z
N MET A 1 29.49 -30.64 61.96
CA MET A 1 29.69 -29.90 60.70
C MET A 1 29.93 -30.88 59.56
N LYS A 2 28.92 -31.12 58.71
CA LYS A 2 29.08 -31.74 57.38
C LYS A 2 28.05 -31.11 56.45
N THR A 3 28.56 -30.64 55.31
CA THR A 3 27.96 -29.78 54.29
C THR A 3 26.91 -30.50 53.45
N THR A 4 25.74 -29.88 53.28
CA THR A 4 24.70 -30.29 52.34
C THR A 4 24.90 -29.54 51.03
N THR A 5 25.20 -30.26 49.95
CA THR A 5 25.33 -29.69 48.61
C THR A 5 23.96 -29.72 47.94
N LEU A 6 23.37 -28.54 47.69
CA LEU A 6 22.12 -28.39 46.94
C LEU A 6 22.47 -28.15 45.47
N LEU A 7 22.08 -29.08 44.59
CA LEU A 7 22.27 -28.96 43.14
C LEU A 7 21.03 -28.27 42.54
N TYR A 8 21.19 -27.03 42.08
CA TYR A 8 20.16 -26.30 41.33
C TYR A 8 20.23 -26.71 39.84
N ALA A 9 19.23 -27.44 39.36
CA ALA A 9 19.02 -27.67 37.94
C ALA A 9 18.35 -26.43 37.33
N ILE A 10 19.15 -25.57 36.68
CA ILE A 10 18.64 -24.45 35.88
C ILE A 10 18.16 -25.03 34.55
N ILE A 11 16.85 -25.19 34.41
CA ILE A 11 16.20 -25.51 33.14
C ILE A 11 16.17 -24.23 32.30
N LEU A 12 17.10 -24.10 31.35
CA LEU A 12 17.08 -23.09 30.31
C LEU A 12 16.00 -23.44 29.29
N PHE A 13 14.79 -22.91 29.49
CA PHE A 13 13.78 -22.85 28.43
C PHE A 13 14.22 -21.81 27.39
N PHE A 14 14.88 -22.28 26.33
CA PHE A 14 14.99 -21.53 25.09
C PHE A 14 13.59 -21.49 24.45
N LEU A 15 12.80 -20.48 24.80
CA LEU A 15 11.67 -20.05 23.98
C LEU A 15 12.26 -19.45 22.71
N SER A 16 12.47 -20.32 21.71
CA SER A 16 12.70 -19.90 20.34
C SER A 16 11.44 -19.16 19.90
N CYS A 17 11.51 -17.83 19.94
CA CYS A 17 10.46 -16.97 19.41
C CYS A 17 10.57 -17.03 17.89
N GLU A 18 9.96 -18.05 17.28
CA GLU A 18 9.75 -18.06 15.84
C GLU A 18 8.93 -16.82 15.50
N LYS A 19 9.58 -15.89 14.80
CA LYS A 19 8.94 -14.73 14.21
C LYS A 19 8.07 -15.25 13.06
N SER A 20 6.89 -15.74 13.39
CA SER A 20 5.86 -16.12 12.42
C SER A 20 5.34 -14.83 11.77
N SER A 21 6.06 -14.32 10.76
CA SER A 21 5.52 -13.32 9.84
C SER A 21 4.63 -14.04 8.82
N THR A 22 3.52 -14.60 9.29
CA THR A 22 2.52 -15.17 8.38
C THR A 22 1.60 -14.05 7.96
N ASN A 23 2.09 -13.15 7.09
CA ASN A 23 1.15 -12.43 6.24
C ASN A 23 0.56 -13.49 5.31
N PRO A 24 -0.77 -13.73 5.32
CA PRO A 24 -1.37 -14.65 4.38
C PRO A 24 -1.00 -14.23 2.94
N PRO A 25 -0.69 -15.20 2.06
CA PRO A 25 -0.36 -14.89 0.68
C PRO A 25 -1.58 -14.26 0.01
N LEU A 26 -1.35 -13.24 -0.84
CA LEU A 26 -2.39 -12.62 -1.65
C LEU A 26 -3.16 -13.70 -2.43
N GLU A 27 -4.49 -13.78 -2.25
CA GLU A 27 -5.31 -14.75 -3.01
C GLU A 27 -5.15 -14.50 -4.52
N GLU A 28 -4.69 -15.51 -5.23
CA GLU A 28 -4.58 -15.56 -6.70
C GLU A 28 -5.96 -15.80 -7.35
N PRO A 29 -6.21 -15.32 -8.59
CA PRO A 29 -5.21 -14.85 -9.56
C PRO A 29 -5.19 -13.33 -9.79
N TYR A 30 -3.99 -12.79 -10.01
CA TYR A 30 -3.78 -11.47 -10.63
C TYR A 30 -3.90 -11.54 -12.18
N PRO A 31 -4.25 -10.44 -12.86
CA PRO A 31 -4.44 -9.08 -12.34
C PRO A 31 -5.77 -8.86 -11.63
N HIS A 32 -5.81 -7.83 -10.78
CA HIS A 32 -7.03 -7.36 -10.12
C HIS A 32 -7.37 -5.92 -10.49
N GLN A 33 -8.66 -5.62 -10.57
CA GLN A 33 -9.17 -4.24 -10.71
C GLN A 33 -9.66 -3.75 -9.35
N TRP A 34 -8.98 -2.73 -8.82
CA TRP A 34 -9.27 -2.20 -7.49
C TRP A 34 -9.49 -0.70 -7.49
N ILE A 35 -10.37 -0.27 -6.59
CA ILE A 35 -10.49 1.08 -6.08
C ILE A 35 -9.97 1.03 -4.64
N PHE A 36 -8.91 1.78 -4.34
CA PHE A 36 -8.37 1.87 -3.00
C PHE A 36 -9.20 2.84 -2.16
N THR A 37 -9.81 2.33 -1.10
CA THR A 37 -10.64 3.11 -0.18
C THR A 37 -10.18 2.94 1.26
N ALA A 38 -10.47 3.92 2.13
CA ALA A 38 -10.32 3.81 3.57
C ALA A 38 -11.52 4.45 4.26
N ASP A 39 -11.93 3.94 5.41
CA ASP A 39 -13.06 4.53 6.15
C ASP A 39 -12.66 5.93 6.67
N ALA A 40 -13.41 6.96 6.25
CA ALA A 40 -13.23 8.35 6.71
C ALA A 40 -14.17 8.66 7.88
N SER A 41 -15.43 8.25 7.73
CA SER A 41 -16.51 8.40 8.69
C SER A 41 -17.47 7.21 8.58
N ALA A 42 -18.56 7.24 9.36
CA ALA A 42 -19.62 6.24 9.25
C ALA A 42 -20.21 6.17 7.83
N ASP A 43 -20.34 7.32 7.16
CA ASP A 43 -21.03 7.51 5.89
C ASP A 43 -20.12 7.80 4.69
N LYS A 44 -18.79 7.94 4.89
CA LYS A 44 -17.85 8.25 3.81
C LYS A 44 -16.63 7.33 3.74
N TYR A 45 -16.13 7.14 2.53
CA TYR A 45 -14.80 6.64 2.23
C TYR A 45 -13.87 7.80 1.85
N VAL A 46 -12.58 7.69 2.20
CA VAL A 46 -11.50 8.29 1.42
C VAL A 46 -11.21 7.36 0.25
N HIS A 47 -10.96 7.90 -0.95
CA HIS A 47 -10.42 7.14 -2.08
C HIS A 47 -9.24 7.88 -2.73
N LEU A 48 -8.41 7.12 -3.45
CA LEU A 48 -7.30 7.65 -4.25
C LEU A 48 -7.75 7.96 -5.67
N GLU A 49 -7.38 9.13 -6.20
CA GLU A 49 -7.65 9.47 -7.59
C GLU A 49 -6.54 10.32 -8.22
N LEU A 50 -6.40 10.21 -9.54
CA LEU A 50 -5.46 11.00 -10.32
C LEU A 50 -5.88 12.47 -10.40
N ALA A 51 -4.94 13.38 -10.13
CA ALA A 51 -5.08 14.82 -10.29
C ALA A 51 -3.86 15.41 -11.02
N GLY A 52 -3.93 15.45 -12.36
CA GLY A 52 -2.81 15.88 -13.19
C GLY A 52 -1.65 14.88 -13.12
N ASN A 53 -0.52 15.28 -12.54
CA ASN A 53 0.66 14.42 -12.35
C ASN A 53 0.75 13.84 -10.92
N ASN A 54 -0.16 14.23 -10.03
CA ASN A 54 -0.15 13.85 -8.63
C ASN A 54 -1.34 12.97 -8.29
N MET A 55 -1.23 12.22 -7.19
CA MET A 55 -2.37 11.56 -6.57
C MET A 55 -2.98 12.43 -5.48
N LYS A 56 -4.32 12.43 -5.40
CA LYS A 56 -5.05 13.06 -4.32
C LYS A 56 -5.98 12.08 -3.61
N ARG A 57 -6.23 12.40 -2.35
CA ARG A 57 -7.29 11.86 -1.50
C ARG A 57 -8.54 12.69 -1.70
N SER A 58 -9.65 12.01 -1.94
CA SER A 58 -10.98 12.62 -1.99
C SER A 58 -11.91 11.82 -1.10
N GLU A 59 -12.94 12.47 -0.56
CA GLU A 59 -13.99 11.79 0.19
C GLU A 59 -15.22 11.57 -0.70
N ILE A 60 -15.89 10.43 -0.51
CA ILE A 60 -17.14 10.10 -1.18
C ILE A 60 -18.09 9.39 -0.23
N LEU A 61 -19.41 9.56 -0.40
CA LEU A 61 -20.40 8.84 0.38
C LEU A 61 -20.31 7.33 0.10
N LYS A 62 -20.45 6.50 1.13
CA LYS A 62 -20.47 5.03 1.00
C LYS A 62 -21.66 4.51 0.18
N THR A 63 -22.70 5.34 0.04
CA THR A 63 -23.87 5.09 -0.80
C THR A 63 -23.65 5.43 -2.27
N TYR A 64 -22.54 6.12 -2.60
CA TYR A 64 -22.20 6.40 -3.99
C TYR A 64 -21.81 5.11 -4.72
N SER A 65 -22.32 4.93 -5.94
CA SER A 65 -21.99 3.76 -6.74
C SER A 65 -20.50 3.75 -7.09
N LEU A 66 -19.81 2.65 -6.77
CA LEU A 66 -18.41 2.47 -7.15
C LEU A 66 -18.25 2.41 -8.67
N ALA A 67 -19.21 1.79 -9.38
CA ALA A 67 -19.25 1.83 -10.84
C ALA A 67 -19.32 3.26 -11.39
N GLN A 68 -20.15 4.11 -10.78
CA GLN A 68 -20.24 5.52 -11.19
C GLN A 68 -18.96 6.29 -10.83
N LEU A 69 -18.33 5.97 -9.70
CA LEU A 69 -17.09 6.60 -9.27
C LEU A 69 -15.95 6.38 -10.29
N THR A 70 -15.79 5.18 -10.84
CA THR A 70 -14.77 4.90 -11.86
C THR A 70 -15.04 5.58 -13.21
N LEU A 71 -16.31 5.92 -13.49
CA LEU A 71 -16.68 6.72 -14.65
C LEU A 71 -16.36 8.20 -14.46
N ASP A 72 -16.58 8.72 -13.26
CA ASP A 72 -16.42 10.15 -12.95
C ASP A 72 -14.99 10.53 -12.59
N ARG A 73 -14.19 9.56 -12.13
CA ARG A 73 -12.85 9.77 -11.56
C ARG A 73 -11.87 8.69 -12.05
N TYR A 74 -10.62 9.08 -12.18
CA TYR A 74 -9.52 8.17 -12.46
C TYR A 74 -9.01 7.55 -11.14
N CYS A 75 -9.79 6.61 -10.59
CA CYS A 75 -9.56 5.98 -9.29
C CYS A 75 -9.56 4.45 -9.33
N GLU A 76 -9.73 3.86 -10.51
CA GLU A 76 -9.66 2.42 -10.72
C GLU A 76 -8.26 2.04 -11.22
N PHE A 77 -7.71 1.02 -10.61
CA PHE A 77 -6.36 0.55 -10.84
C PHE A 77 -6.35 -0.90 -11.29
N ASN A 78 -5.54 -1.18 -12.31
CA ASN A 78 -5.09 -2.52 -12.63
C ASN A 78 -3.86 -2.83 -11.79
N VAL A 79 -3.96 -3.84 -10.92
CA VAL A 79 -2.84 -4.34 -10.13
C VAL A 79 -2.36 -5.64 -10.75
N ALA A 80 -1.08 -5.69 -11.10
CA ALA A 80 -0.48 -6.84 -11.76
C ALA A 80 0.84 -7.22 -11.08
N GLU A 81 1.17 -8.51 -11.14
CA GLU A 81 2.43 -9.02 -10.60
C GLU A 81 3.63 -8.49 -11.38
N SER A 82 4.73 -8.35 -10.67
CA SER A 82 6.05 -8.01 -11.21
C SER A 82 7.13 -8.59 -10.31
N LEU A 83 8.38 -8.35 -10.69
CA LEU A 83 9.56 -8.73 -9.94
C LEU A 83 10.41 -7.47 -9.72
N THR A 84 11.01 -7.35 -8.54
CA THR A 84 12.01 -6.31 -8.27
C THR A 84 13.21 -6.50 -9.19
N GLU A 85 13.85 -5.40 -9.61
CA GLU A 85 14.87 -5.43 -10.67
C GLU A 85 16.09 -6.28 -10.30
N PHE A 86 16.51 -6.25 -9.03
CA PHE A 86 17.76 -6.88 -8.58
C PHE A 86 17.57 -8.14 -7.75
N THR A 87 16.51 -8.22 -6.94
CA THR A 87 16.30 -9.35 -6.02
C THR A 87 15.34 -10.41 -6.58
N ASN A 88 14.62 -10.12 -7.67
CA ASN A 88 13.54 -10.96 -8.21
C ASN A 88 12.49 -11.32 -7.14
N GLU A 89 12.30 -10.44 -6.17
CA GLU A 89 11.25 -10.58 -5.17
C GLU A 89 9.91 -10.24 -5.80
N LYS A 90 8.88 -11.02 -5.47
CA LYS A 90 7.52 -10.78 -5.96
C LYS A 90 7.03 -9.41 -5.46
N CYS A 91 6.64 -8.55 -6.39
CA CYS A 91 6.06 -7.25 -6.11
C CYS A 91 4.94 -6.96 -7.12
N TYR A 92 4.38 -5.76 -7.08
CA TYR A 92 3.21 -5.40 -7.85
C TYR A 92 3.37 -4.04 -8.52
N THR A 93 2.84 -3.93 -9.73
CA THR A 93 2.63 -2.67 -10.41
C THR A 93 1.18 -2.25 -10.25
N ILE A 94 0.94 -0.94 -10.18
CA ILE A 94 -0.40 -0.38 -10.02
C ILE A 94 -0.61 0.65 -11.13
N GLN A 95 -1.36 0.28 -12.15
CA GLN A 95 -1.61 1.06 -13.37
C GLN A 95 -3.02 1.66 -13.34
N PHE A 96 -3.24 2.85 -13.88
CA PHE A 96 -4.60 3.40 -13.98
C PHE A 96 -5.39 2.71 -15.10
N GLU A 97 -6.53 2.11 -14.78
CA GLU A 97 -7.31 1.30 -15.72
C GLU A 97 -7.73 2.09 -16.97
N ARG A 98 -8.12 3.36 -16.79
CA ARG A 98 -8.56 4.27 -17.86
C ARG A 98 -7.47 5.22 -18.35
N GLN A 99 -6.24 5.09 -17.87
CA GLN A 99 -5.06 5.86 -18.27
C GLN A 99 -3.84 4.94 -18.29
N ARG A 100 -3.88 3.87 -19.10
CA ARG A 100 -2.95 2.74 -19.00
C ARG A 100 -1.48 3.10 -19.22
N LYS A 101 -1.16 4.21 -19.88
CA LYS A 101 0.22 4.74 -19.94
C LYS A 101 0.76 5.34 -18.64
N ARG A 102 0.04 5.20 -17.53
CA ARG A 102 0.40 5.80 -16.23
C ARG A 102 0.35 4.73 -15.16
N TRP A 103 1.42 4.67 -14.37
CA TRP A 103 1.55 3.82 -13.19
C TRP A 103 1.70 4.68 -11.96
N LEU A 104 1.26 4.20 -10.80
CA LEU A 104 1.58 4.84 -9.54
C LEU A 104 3.08 4.86 -9.33
N PHE A 105 3.58 5.97 -8.81
CA PHE A 105 5.01 6.20 -8.58
C PHE A 105 5.22 6.83 -7.20
N ALA A 106 6.21 6.33 -6.46
CA ALA A 106 6.64 6.93 -5.20
C ALA A 106 7.88 7.80 -5.46
N GLY A 107 7.77 9.11 -5.21
CA GLY A 107 8.84 10.05 -5.48
C GLY A 107 9.10 10.99 -4.32
N ASN A 108 10.33 11.47 -4.19
CA ASN A 108 10.59 12.57 -3.27
C ASN A 108 9.78 13.81 -3.72
N SER A 109 9.19 14.48 -2.75
CA SER A 109 8.61 15.81 -2.91
C SER A 109 9.64 16.83 -3.38
N SER A 110 9.19 17.97 -3.91
CA SER A 110 10.07 19.02 -4.44
C SER A 110 11.02 19.63 -3.40
N ASN A 111 10.65 19.59 -2.11
CA ASN A 111 11.50 20.05 -1.01
C ASN A 111 12.38 18.93 -0.42
N GLY A 112 12.21 17.68 -0.89
CA GLY A 112 12.95 16.51 -0.43
C GLY A 112 12.61 16.00 0.98
N GLN A 113 11.61 16.57 1.64
CA GLN A 113 11.27 16.24 3.04
C GLN A 113 10.22 15.13 3.15
N GLU A 114 9.42 14.96 2.10
CA GLU A 114 8.29 14.01 2.07
C GLU A 114 8.40 13.10 0.86
N VAL A 115 7.79 11.91 0.94
CA VAL A 115 7.61 11.01 -0.21
C VAL A 115 6.16 11.14 -0.67
N HIS A 116 5.95 11.48 -1.94
CA HIS A 116 4.65 11.69 -2.54
C HIS A 116 4.28 10.54 -3.47
N LEU A 117 2.99 10.27 -3.55
CA LEU A 117 2.43 9.40 -4.58
C LEU A 117 2.06 10.24 -5.80
N GLY A 118 2.68 9.91 -6.93
CA GLY A 118 2.42 10.50 -8.22
C GLY A 118 2.08 9.44 -9.26
N ASN A 119 2.28 9.80 -10.53
CA ASN A 119 2.28 8.82 -11.61
C ASN A 119 3.48 8.99 -12.52
N THR A 120 3.83 7.92 -13.21
CA THR A 120 4.84 7.95 -14.27
C THR A 120 4.33 8.73 -15.48
N LEU A 121 5.22 9.48 -16.12
CA LEU A 121 4.96 10.13 -17.41
C LEU A 121 5.28 9.12 -18.52
N GLY A 122 4.39 8.16 -18.75
CA GLY A 122 4.64 7.09 -19.73
C GLY A 122 4.53 7.56 -21.19
N GLY A 123 5.38 6.97 -22.05
CA GLY A 123 5.36 7.11 -23.50
C GLY A 123 4.29 6.24 -24.19
N SER A 124 4.04 5.03 -23.68
CA SER A 124 2.99 4.11 -24.17
C SER A 124 2.29 3.30 -23.05
N GLU A 125 1.18 2.63 -23.37
CA GLU A 125 0.35 1.87 -22.39
C GLU A 125 0.97 0.57 -21.90
N THR A 126 1.96 0.04 -22.63
CA THR A 126 2.59 -1.26 -22.35
C THR A 126 4.07 -1.12 -22.00
N GLU A 127 4.62 0.08 -22.11
CA GLU A 127 6.02 0.35 -21.79
C GLU A 127 6.19 0.39 -20.28
N ASP A 128 6.88 -0.62 -19.77
CA ASP A 128 7.39 -0.65 -18.41
C ASP A 128 8.25 0.61 -18.18
N PRO A 129 7.92 1.46 -17.17
CA PRO A 129 8.68 2.67 -16.87
C PRO A 129 10.16 2.43 -16.50
N GLY A 130 10.56 1.20 -16.17
CA GLY A 130 11.89 0.82 -15.72
C GLY A 130 12.17 1.20 -14.26
N GLY A 131 13.01 0.41 -13.59
CA GLY A 131 13.33 0.58 -12.18
C GLY A 131 12.26 0.08 -11.21
N ASP A 132 12.48 0.30 -9.91
CA ASP A 132 11.57 -0.15 -8.84
C ASP A 132 10.71 0.99 -8.25
N GLY A 133 10.86 2.23 -8.73
CA GLY A 133 10.14 3.42 -8.21
C GLY A 133 8.62 3.44 -8.42
N TYR A 134 8.11 2.60 -9.32
CA TYR A 134 6.68 2.42 -9.60
C TYR A 134 6.17 1.02 -9.18
N LYS A 135 7.01 0.25 -8.48
CA LYS A 135 6.69 -1.07 -7.94
C LYS A 135 6.43 -0.99 -6.45
N PHE A 136 5.52 -1.84 -5.98
CA PHE A 136 5.06 -1.85 -4.60
C PHE A 136 5.00 -3.27 -4.04
N PHE A 137 5.36 -3.43 -2.77
CA PHE A 137 4.93 -4.60 -2.01
C PHE A 137 3.51 -4.38 -1.51
N ILE A 138 2.66 -5.39 -1.68
CA ILE A 138 1.28 -5.37 -1.18
C ILE A 138 1.21 -6.40 -0.07
N HIS A 139 0.87 -5.95 1.13
CA HIS A 139 0.76 -6.80 2.31
C HIS A 139 -0.71 -7.01 2.65
N GLU A 140 -1.16 -8.27 2.73
CA GLU A 140 -2.53 -8.57 3.17
C GLU A 140 -2.75 -8.19 4.63
N MET A 141 -3.87 -7.52 4.89
CA MET A 141 -4.36 -7.18 6.23
C MET A 141 -5.69 -7.88 6.51
N PRO A 142 -6.11 -8.01 7.78
CA PRO A 142 -7.42 -8.53 8.12
C PRO A 142 -8.54 -7.80 7.37
N LYS A 143 -9.51 -8.58 6.86
CA LYS A 143 -10.67 -8.01 6.15
C LYS A 143 -11.47 -7.10 7.07
N VAL A 144 -11.91 -5.95 6.56
CA VAL A 144 -12.81 -5.03 7.26
C VAL A 144 -14.19 -5.12 6.61
N ASN A 145 -15.21 -5.49 7.39
CA ASN A 145 -16.59 -5.67 6.89
C ASN A 145 -16.68 -6.62 5.66
N GLY A 146 -15.88 -7.69 5.67
CA GLY A 146 -15.81 -8.65 4.56
C GLY A 146 -15.02 -8.18 3.34
N VAL A 147 -14.49 -6.95 3.33
CA VAL A 147 -13.73 -6.36 2.23
C VAL A 147 -12.24 -6.66 2.40
N ARG A 148 -11.60 -7.12 1.32
CA ARG A 148 -10.13 -7.29 1.23
C ARG A 148 -9.44 -5.99 1.62
N THR A 149 -8.43 -6.10 2.47
CA THR A 149 -7.69 -4.93 2.97
C THR A 149 -6.20 -5.19 2.82
N VAL A 150 -5.44 -4.17 2.42
CA VAL A 150 -3.99 -4.26 2.19
C VAL A 150 -3.28 -3.02 2.71
N THR A 151 -1.97 -3.13 2.95
CA THR A 151 -1.08 -1.96 3.00
C THR A 151 -0.13 -2.01 1.82
N ILE A 152 0.20 -0.84 1.27
CA ILE A 152 0.97 -0.73 0.02
C ILE A 152 2.28 -0.01 0.33
N GLU A 153 3.38 -0.72 0.22
CA GLU A 153 4.75 -0.26 0.52
C GLU A 153 5.51 0.01 -0.78
N SER A 154 6.29 1.08 -0.83
CA SER A 154 7.19 1.34 -1.97
C SER A 154 8.39 0.39 -1.94
N VAL A 155 8.71 -0.21 -3.09
CA VAL A 155 9.94 -1.01 -3.23
C VAL A 155 11.19 -0.11 -3.16
N ASP A 156 11.18 1.04 -3.86
CA ASP A 156 12.31 2.00 -3.88
C ASP A 156 12.50 2.76 -2.55
N LYS A 157 11.45 2.81 -1.71
CA LYS A 157 11.48 3.44 -0.38
C LYS A 157 11.00 2.45 0.70
N PRO A 158 11.81 1.45 1.07
CA PRO A 158 11.41 0.46 2.08
C PRO A 158 10.99 1.14 3.40
N GLY A 159 9.90 0.63 3.99
CA GLY A 159 9.26 1.20 5.18
C GLY A 159 8.36 2.41 4.92
N TYR A 160 8.22 2.88 3.67
CA TYR A 160 7.27 3.94 3.32
C TYR A 160 6.00 3.37 2.69
N TYR A 161 4.85 3.69 3.26
CA TYR A 161 3.55 3.15 2.88
C TYR A 161 2.60 4.25 2.43
N ILE A 162 1.77 3.98 1.41
CA ILE A 162 0.75 4.93 0.94
C ILE A 162 -0.20 5.28 2.09
N SER A 163 -0.31 6.56 2.42
CA SER A 163 -0.98 7.03 3.62
C SER A 163 -2.24 7.86 3.35
N THR A 164 -3.19 7.79 4.28
CA THR A 164 -4.28 8.76 4.39
C THR A 164 -3.87 10.03 5.15
N SER A 165 -2.66 10.11 5.70
CA SER A 165 -2.19 11.29 6.44
C SER A 165 -1.96 12.48 5.51
N PRO A 166 -2.32 13.71 5.91
CA PRO A 166 -2.00 14.91 5.14
C PRO A 166 -0.48 15.13 5.06
N PRO A 167 0.01 15.74 3.97
CA PRO A 167 1.40 16.20 3.92
C PRO A 167 1.65 17.34 4.92
N GLY A 168 2.89 17.75 5.03
CA GLY A 168 3.29 18.99 5.69
C GLY A 168 2.59 20.23 5.11
N SER A 169 2.63 21.34 5.86
CA SER A 169 1.87 22.57 5.59
C SER A 169 2.14 23.24 4.23
N ASN A 170 3.19 22.83 3.51
CA ASN A 170 3.59 23.40 2.24
C ASN A 170 2.89 22.76 1.03
N TYR A 171 2.10 21.72 1.23
CA TYR A 171 1.40 20.99 0.17
C TYR A 171 -0.12 20.99 0.38
N SER A 172 -0.85 20.68 -0.70
CA SER A 172 -2.30 20.53 -0.61
C SER A 172 -2.66 19.47 0.45
N PRO A 173 -3.58 19.74 1.38
CA PRO A 173 -4.01 18.77 2.39
C PRO A 173 -4.55 17.46 1.81
N THR A 174 -4.91 17.44 0.52
CA THR A 174 -5.41 16.26 -0.21
C THR A 174 -4.31 15.49 -0.96
N GLN A 175 -3.12 16.05 -1.13
CA GLN A 175 -2.01 15.38 -1.83
C GLN A 175 -1.66 14.06 -1.12
N VAL A 176 -1.53 12.96 -1.84
CA VAL A 176 -1.18 11.67 -1.22
C VAL A 176 0.31 11.61 -0.95
N THR A 177 0.66 11.19 0.27
CA THR A 177 2.03 10.94 0.71
C THR A 177 2.22 9.47 1.03
N LEU A 178 3.49 9.06 1.11
CA LEU A 178 3.89 7.84 1.78
C LEU A 178 4.48 8.22 3.13
N THR A 179 4.07 7.52 4.18
CA THR A 179 4.54 7.74 5.55
C THR A 179 5.42 6.57 5.98
N GLN A 180 6.46 6.87 6.75
CA GLN A 180 7.34 5.85 7.29
C GLN A 180 6.65 5.09 8.43
N HIS A 181 6.69 3.77 8.36
CA HIS A 181 6.18 2.87 9.39
C HIS A 181 7.19 1.75 9.66
N THR A 182 7.21 1.24 10.88
CA THR A 182 8.09 0.12 11.27
C THR A 182 7.55 -1.24 10.86
N SER A 183 6.25 -1.32 10.52
CA SER A 183 5.61 -2.54 10.04
C SER A 183 4.34 -2.24 9.23
N PRO A 184 3.93 -3.16 8.33
CA PRO A 184 2.68 -3.07 7.59
C PRO A 184 1.45 -2.86 8.48
N GLN A 185 1.42 -3.48 9.67
CA GLN A 185 0.26 -3.41 10.58
C GLN A 185 -0.01 -1.99 11.10
N SER A 186 1.02 -1.14 11.16
CA SER A 186 0.90 0.24 11.64
C SER A 186 0.60 1.26 10.54
N ALA A 187 0.66 0.84 9.27
CA ALA A 187 0.40 1.70 8.11
C ALA A 187 -1.11 1.85 7.82
N THR A 188 -1.46 2.70 6.87
CA THR A 188 -2.84 2.82 6.39
C THR A 188 -3.31 1.53 5.72
N HIS A 189 -4.49 1.07 6.14
CA HIS A 189 -5.16 -0.13 5.64
C HIS A 189 -6.16 0.26 4.55
N TRP A 190 -5.82 -0.03 3.29
CA TRP A 190 -6.64 0.24 2.12
C TRP A 190 -7.57 -0.93 1.84
N GLN A 191 -8.87 -0.68 1.87
CA GLN A 191 -9.90 -1.58 1.39
C GLN A 191 -9.85 -1.63 -0.15
N CYS A 192 -9.62 -2.82 -0.71
CA CYS A 192 -9.60 -3.10 -2.14
C CYS A 192 -11.01 -3.45 -2.61
N ARG A 193 -11.69 -2.49 -3.25
CA ARG A 193 -13.06 -2.68 -3.76
C ARG A 193 -13.06 -2.84 -5.28
N SER A 194 -13.99 -3.60 -5.82
CA SER A 194 -14.27 -3.65 -7.26
C SER A 194 -15.40 -2.69 -7.62
N ALA A 195 -15.47 -2.28 -8.89
CA ALA A 195 -16.54 -1.45 -9.43
C ALA A 195 -17.85 -2.22 -9.74
N GLN A 196 -17.93 -3.51 -9.37
CA GLN A 196 -19.06 -4.41 -9.70
C GLN A 196 -20.36 -4.04 -8.99
#